data_AF-A0A017SWM2-F1
#
_entry.id   AF-A0A017SWM2-F1
#
_cell.length_a   1.000
_cell.length_b   1.000
_cell.length_c   1.000
_cell.angle_alpha   90.00
_cell.angle_beta   90.00
_cell.angle_gamma   90.00
#
_symmetry.space_group_name_H-M   'P 1'
#
loop_
_entity.id
_entity.type
_entity.pdbx_description
1 polymer ?
#
loop_
_entity_poly.entity_id
_entity_poly.type
_entity_poly.pdbx_seq_one_letter_code
_entity_poly.pdbx_strand_id
1 'polypeptide(L)'
;MAEGGATAGVGRPGLELALSVSLPLFTTASGPHLDLRGALRWRAADLEGHGSRGVLDRGALLSLTLSWHQTVPVHLVDAGDRVDRAGGGRRVTGAAESGGSGARDGW
;
A
#
# COMPACT_ATOMS: atom_id res chain seq x y z
N MET A 1 -46.80 22.25 6.81
CA MET A 1 -46.67 22.28 5.33
C MET A 1 -45.23 21.91 5.04
N ALA A 2 -45.03 20.70 4.49
CA ALA A 2 -43.80 19.92 4.64
C ALA A 2 -42.59 20.50 3.88
N GLU A 3 -41.44 20.45 4.54
CA GLU A 3 -40.12 20.63 3.93
C GLU A 3 -39.89 19.53 2.89
N GLY A 4 -39.70 19.94 1.64
CA GLY A 4 -39.32 19.06 0.55
C GLY A 4 -37.85 18.68 0.68
N GLY A 5 -37.58 17.56 1.36
CA GLY A 5 -36.26 16.95 1.42
C GLY A 5 -35.72 16.71 0.01
N ALA A 6 -34.60 17.35 -0.30
CA ALA A 6 -33.83 17.08 -1.51
C ALA A 6 -33.36 15.63 -1.43
N THR A 7 -34.10 14.71 -2.05
CA THR A 7 -33.58 13.39 -2.37
C THR A 7 -32.40 13.62 -3.29
N ALA A 8 -31.19 13.38 -2.78
CA ALA A 8 -29.99 13.27 -3.58
C ALA A 8 -30.29 12.26 -4.69
N GLY A 9 -30.63 12.77 -5.87
CA GLY A 9 -31.02 11.96 -7.01
C GLY A 9 -29.94 10.92 -7.22
N VAL A 10 -30.32 9.65 -7.22
CA VAL A 10 -29.44 8.53 -7.55
C VAL A 10 -28.92 8.80 -8.96
N GLY A 11 -27.80 9.49 -9.05
CA GLY A 11 -27.17 9.84 -10.31
C GLY A 11 -26.80 8.53 -11.00
N ARG A 12 -27.33 8.30 -12.20
CA ARG A 12 -27.01 7.10 -12.97
C ARG A 12 -25.48 7.03 -13.15
N PRO A 13 -24.84 5.87 -12.89
CA PRO A 13 -23.38 5.77 -12.89
C PRO A 13 -22.82 6.09 -14.28
N GLY A 14 -21.75 6.87 -14.31
CA GLY A 14 -20.97 7.16 -15.51
C GLY A 14 -19.64 6.41 -15.51
N LEU A 15 -18.84 6.64 -16.54
CA LEU A 15 -17.48 6.12 -16.66
C LEU A 15 -16.49 7.29 -16.74
N GLU A 16 -15.32 7.17 -16.13
CA GLU A 16 -14.20 8.10 -16.35
C GLU A 16 -12.95 7.29 -16.71
N LEU A 17 -12.26 7.71 -17.77
CA LEU A 17 -10.95 7.22 -18.14
C LEU A 17 -9.97 8.38 -18.01
N ALA A 18 -8.98 8.23 -17.14
CA ALA A 18 -7.97 9.24 -16.89
C ALA A 18 -6.56 8.66 -17.06
N LEU A 19 -5.67 9.49 -17.59
CA LEU A 19 -4.25 9.23 -17.68
C LEU A 19 -3.48 10.44 -17.14
N SER A 20 -2.42 10.18 -16.39
CA SER A 20 -1.60 11.22 -15.79
C SER A 20 -0.12 10.88 -15.86
N VAL A 21 0.69 11.91 -16.07
CA VAL A 21 2.15 11.84 -15.94
C VAL A 21 2.57 12.80 -14.84
N SER A 22 3.46 12.33 -13.95
CA SER A 22 4.03 13.09 -12.84
C SER A 22 5.53 13.22 -13.04
N LEU A 23 6.07 14.42 -12.93
CA LEU A 23 7.49 14.68 -13.07
C LEU A 23 8.02 15.51 -11.89
N PRO A 24 9.13 15.10 -11.25
CA PRO A 24 9.77 15.94 -10.24
C PRO A 24 10.40 17.17 -10.89
N LEU A 25 10.30 18.33 -10.25
CA LEU A 25 10.92 19.57 -10.75
C LEU A 25 12.42 19.64 -10.46
N PHE A 26 12.89 18.87 -9.48
CA PHE A 26 14.30 18.78 -9.09
C PHE A 26 14.79 17.33 -9.17
N THR A 27 16.10 17.10 -9.11
CA THR A 27 16.71 15.76 -9.17
C THR A 27 16.59 14.96 -7.86
N THR A 28 15.87 15.50 -6.88
CA THR A 28 15.64 14.88 -5.56
C THR A 28 14.31 14.15 -5.53
N ALA A 29 14.26 13.01 -4.83
CA ALA A 29 13.02 12.23 -4.67
C ALA A 29 11.94 12.98 -3.87
N SER A 30 12.36 13.81 -2.91
CA SER A 30 11.50 14.76 -2.21
C SER A 30 11.49 16.10 -2.93
N GLY A 31 10.33 16.73 -3.01
CA GLY A 31 10.17 18.05 -3.57
C GLY A 31 8.89 18.22 -4.39
N PRO A 32 8.76 19.36 -5.07
CA PRO A 32 7.60 19.65 -5.89
C PRO A 32 7.58 18.78 -7.15
N HIS A 33 6.39 18.29 -7.46
CA HIS A 33 6.10 17.51 -8.65
C HIS A 33 5.07 18.25 -9.49
N LEU A 34 5.25 18.21 -10.80
CA LEU A 34 4.30 18.74 -11.77
C LEU A 34 3.57 17.58 -12.43
N ASP A 35 2.26 17.57 -12.26
CA ASP A 35 1.37 16.54 -12.77
C ASP A 35 0.54 17.10 -13.92
N LEU A 36 0.53 16.39 -15.04
CA LEU A 36 -0.39 16.64 -16.14
C LEU A 36 -1.37 15.47 -16.24
N ARG A 37 -2.66 15.74 -16.06
CA ARG A 37 -3.73 14.74 -16.13
C ARG A 37 -4.73 15.10 -17.21
N GLY A 38 -4.99 14.15 -18.10
CA GLY A 38 -6.12 14.17 -19.02
C GLY A 38 -7.18 13.19 -18.55
N ALA A 39 -8.45 13.58 -18.57
CA ALA A 39 -9.56 12.70 -18.27
C ALA A 39 -10.69 12.87 -19.30
N LEU A 40 -11.35 11.75 -19.61
CA LEU A 40 -12.56 11.69 -20.40
C LEU A 40 -13.65 11.09 -19.54
N ARG A 41 -14.78 11.78 -19.46
CA ARG A 41 -15.95 11.32 -18.73
C ARG A 41 -17.06 10.94 -19.71
N TRP A 42 -17.82 9.90 -19.38
CA TRP A 42 -19.05 9.51 -20.04
C TRP A 42 -20.17 9.49 -19.00
N ARG A 43 -21.29 10.15 -19.30
CA ARG A 43 -22.51 10.03 -18.51
C ARG A 43 -23.26 8.76 -18.93
N ALA A 44 -24.20 8.30 -18.11
CA ALA A 44 -25.04 7.14 -18.46
C ALA A 44 -25.71 7.30 -19.84
N ALA A 45 -26.21 8.50 -20.16
CA ALA A 45 -26.80 8.78 -21.48
C ALA A 45 -25.80 8.64 -22.65
N ASP A 46 -24.52 8.97 -22.45
CA ASP A 46 -23.49 8.80 -23.47
C ASP A 46 -23.18 7.31 -23.74
N LEU A 47 -23.20 6.51 -22.68
CA LEU A 47 -22.99 5.06 -22.77
C LEU A 47 -24.19 4.32 -23.40
N GLU A 48 -25.39 4.88 -23.23
CA GLU A 48 -26.63 4.40 -23.85
C GLU A 48 -26.78 4.85 -25.30
N GLY A 49 -25.82 5.58 -25.86
CA GLY A 49 -25.84 6.06 -27.24
C GLY A 49 -26.69 7.31 -27.49
N HIS A 50 -27.17 7.96 -26.42
CA HIS A 50 -27.98 9.18 -26.47
C HIS A 50 -27.13 10.47 -26.26
N GLY A 51 -25.81 10.32 -26.17
CA GLY A 51 -24.86 11.37 -25.85
C GLY A 51 -24.32 12.17 -27.04
N SER A 52 -23.57 13.23 -26.74
CA SER A 52 -22.86 13.99 -27.78
C SER A 52 -21.81 13.13 -28.49
N ARG A 53 -21.67 13.32 -29.79
CA ARG A 53 -20.64 12.68 -30.63
C ARG A 53 -19.27 13.33 -30.46
N GLY A 54 -19.20 14.58 -29.98
CA GLY A 54 -17.95 15.31 -29.77
C GLY A 54 -17.25 14.91 -28.47
N VAL A 55 -15.92 14.72 -28.51
CA VAL A 55 -15.11 14.35 -27.34
C VAL A 55 -15.09 15.47 -26.28
N LEU A 56 -15.07 16.73 -26.71
CA LEU A 56 -15.09 17.89 -25.81
C LEU A 56 -16.43 18.02 -25.07
N ASP A 57 -17.55 17.88 -25.79
CA ASP A 57 -18.91 17.95 -25.23
C ASP A 57 -19.18 16.84 -24.20
N ARG A 58 -18.45 15.73 -24.28
CA ARG A 58 -18.60 14.58 -23.38
C ARG A 58 -18.01 14.83 -21.99
N GLY A 59 -17.24 15.90 -21.82
CA GLY A 59 -16.62 16.27 -20.55
C GLY A 59 -15.15 15.88 -20.51
N ALA A 60 -14.41 16.21 -21.56
CA ALA A 60 -12.95 16.14 -21.53
C ALA A 60 -12.40 17.17 -20.52
N LEU A 61 -11.44 16.74 -19.71
CA LEU A 61 -10.75 17.55 -18.72
C LEU A 61 -9.25 17.44 -18.95
N LEU A 62 -8.57 18.58 -18.94
CA LEU A 62 -7.12 18.66 -18.84
C LEU A 62 -6.78 19.49 -17.60
N SER A 63 -6.02 18.90 -16.68
CA SER A 63 -5.62 19.56 -15.44
C SER A 63 -4.11 19.50 -15.25
N LEU A 64 -3.55 20.63 -14.83
CA LEU A 64 -2.18 20.74 -14.34
C LEU A 64 -2.24 20.81 -12.81
N THR A 65 -1.43 20.02 -12.11
CA THR A 65 -1.37 20.02 -10.65
C THR A 65 0.06 20.17 -10.18
N LEU A 66 0.28 21.06 -9.22
CA LEU A 66 1.54 21.18 -8.50
C LEU A 66 1.37 20.50 -7.15
N SER A 67 2.08 19.40 -6.96
CA SER A 67 2.06 18.59 -5.74
C SER A 67 3.42 18.65 -5.05
N TRP A 68 3.49 18.22 -3.79
CA TRP A 68 4.75 18.16 -3.04
C TRP A 68 4.92 16.77 -2.44
N HIS A 69 5.98 16.06 -2.84
CA HIS A 69 6.31 14.72 -2.36
C HIS A 69 7.38 14.80 -1.28
N GLN A 70 7.25 14.00 -0.23
CA GLN A 70 8.26 13.86 0.82
C GLN A 70 8.56 12.38 1.05
N THR A 71 9.82 12.00 0.87
CA THR A 71 10.31 10.70 1.31
C THR A 71 10.71 10.78 2.78
N VAL A 72 10.06 9.99 3.63
CA VAL A 72 10.41 9.87 5.06
C VAL A 72 11.03 8.49 5.29
N PRO A 73 12.33 8.40 5.59
CA PRO A 73 12.94 7.11 5.91
C PRO A 73 12.44 6.64 7.28
N VAL A 74 11.71 5.53 7.32
CA VAL A 74 11.24 4.90 8.56
C VAL A 74 11.71 3.44 8.57
N HIS A 75 12.35 3.04 9.66
CA HIS A 75 12.63 1.63 9.92
C HIS A 75 11.40 1.01 10.59
N LEU A 76 10.55 0.38 9.79
CA LEU A 76 9.47 -0.47 10.30
C LEU A 76 10.09 -1.80 10.75
N VAL A 77 10.36 -1.91 12.05
CA VAL A 77 10.67 -3.19 12.68
C VAL A 77 9.35 -3.76 13.19
N ASP A 78 9.02 -5.00 12.82
CA ASP A 78 7.88 -5.69 13.40
C ASP A 78 8.09 -5.82 14.91
N ALA A 79 7.18 -5.25 15.71
CA ALA A 79 7.25 -5.32 17.16
C ALA A 79 7.16 -6.77 17.69
N GLY A 80 6.75 -7.72 16.84
CA GLY A 80 6.73 -9.16 17.10
C GLY A 80 8.06 -9.89 16.90
N ASP A 81 9.07 -9.28 16.26
CA ASP A 81 10.39 -9.92 16.04
C ASP A 81 11.30 -9.84 17.28
N ARG A 82 10.73 -10.11 18.45
CA ARG A 82 11.52 -10.53 19.60
C ARG A 82 11.71 -12.02 19.46
N VAL A 83 12.86 -12.42 18.90
CA VAL A 83 13.34 -13.80 19.03
C VAL A 83 13.36 -14.11 20.53
N ASP A 84 12.41 -14.92 20.98
CA ASP A 84 12.41 -15.56 22.29
C ASP A 84 13.63 -16.49 22.36
N ARG A 85 14.80 -15.90 22.61
CA ARG A 85 16.03 -16.61 22.94
C ARG A 85 16.08 -16.90 24.44
N ALA A 86 14.93 -17.10 25.06
CA ALA A 86 14.76 -17.65 26.40
C ALA A 86 14.30 -19.12 26.29
N GLY A 87 14.95 -19.91 25.43
CA GLY A 87 14.59 -21.30 25.19
C GLY A 87 15.82 -22.20 25.17
N GLY A 88 16.25 -22.66 26.35
CA GLY A 88 16.95 -23.93 26.47
C GLY A 88 18.47 -23.92 26.33
N GLY A 89 19.15 -23.24 27.25
CA GLY A 89 20.51 -23.65 27.62
C GLY A 89 20.49 -25.05 28.26
N ARG A 90 20.51 -26.11 27.45
CA ARG A 90 20.81 -27.46 27.94
C ARG A 90 22.31 -27.69 27.84
N ARG A 91 23.05 -27.31 28.88
CA ARG A 91 24.42 -27.80 29.09
C ARG A 91 24.34 -29.32 29.24
N VAL A 92 24.84 -30.04 28.24
CA VAL A 92 25.17 -31.46 28.39
C VAL A 92 26.51 -31.51 29.13
N THR A 93 26.46 -31.57 30.46
CA THR A 93 27.59 -32.02 31.26
C THR A 93 27.66 -33.53 31.17
N GLY A 94 28.38 -34.04 30.18
CA GLY A 94 28.81 -35.43 30.15
C GLY A 94 30.02 -35.60 31.06
N ALA A 95 29.81 -35.95 32.32
CA ALA A 95 30.85 -36.48 33.21
C ALA A 95 30.17 -37.22 34.37
N ALA A 96 30.06 -38.54 34.24
CA ALA A 96 29.91 -39.47 35.36
C ALA A 96 30.30 -40.87 34.87
N GLU A 97 31.58 -41.05 34.55
CA GLU A 97 32.19 -42.36 34.67
C GLU A 97 32.41 -42.63 36.15
N SER A 98 31.57 -43.49 36.72
CA SER A 98 31.83 -44.16 38.01
C SER A 98 31.19 -45.55 38.02
N GLY A 99 31.78 -46.45 37.25
CA GLY A 99 31.66 -47.90 37.47
C GLY A 99 33.08 -48.47 37.40
N GLY A 100 33.56 -49.35 38.26
CA GLY A 100 32.96 -50.07 39.36
C GLY A 100 34.08 -50.91 39.96
N SER A 101 34.06 -51.03 41.29
CA SER A 101 34.95 -51.90 42.06
C SER A 101 34.81 -53.36 41.61
N GLY A 102 35.94 -54.04 41.39
CA GLY A 102 35.98 -55.46 41.06
C GLY A 102 37.40 -56.00 41.11
N ALA A 103 37.79 -56.53 42.27
CA ALA A 103 39.04 -57.24 42.53
C ALA A 103 39.29 -58.39 41.52
N ARG A 104 40.58 -58.72 41.31
CA ARG A 104 41.16 -60.07 41.49
C ARG A 104 42.62 -60.14 41.00
N ASP A 105 43.50 -60.61 41.91
CA ASP A 105 44.50 -61.69 41.78
C ASP A 105 45.27 -61.76 40.44
N GLY A 106 46.60 -61.70 40.36
CA GLY A 106 47.57 -62.55 41.05
C GLY A 106 48.43 -63.27 39.98
N TRP A 107 49.76 -63.24 40.19
CA TRP A 107 50.87 -63.79 39.37
C TRP A 107 51.38 -62.94 38.20
#